data_AF-A0A2N2SEJ6-F1
#
_entry.id   AF-A0A2N2SEJ6-F1
#
_cell.length_a   1.000
_cell.length_b   1.000
_cell.length_c   1.000
_cell.angle_alpha   90.00
_cell.angle_beta   90.00
_cell.angle_gamma   90.00
#
_symmetry.space_group_name_H-M   'P 1'
#
loop_
_entity.id
_entity.type
_entity.pdbx_description
1 polymer ?
#
loop_
_entity_poly.entity_id
_entity_poly.type
_entity_poly.pdbx_seq_one_letter_code
_entity_poly.pdbx_strand_id
1 'polypeptide(L)'
;MVLFALPLGQPLAASGLGALSLAIDRVEHPAFAVRDLKIQFPPGGSASVGMGRLRIGEHQWRNLQLVCARGSLDAAVLRCEQGRLRVAGAASPLRIDFRLDLSDRSGELTVLARDGARVQVRLLPNGAVEADVRRFDLATLKTWLPALEAWSVLGRFDGKLSWQPERSVTLSGRLNGAGFGSSDGLRAAEQLVVDVGVEALWRAGGWDWSASSMWHEGAAYLHPFYIEAGPQLVASGRLKGNGLDIVEASIRLEGVEQLAASATVDTANGLVERAAVALAGADLAVVGPRWLSPVLAPAATERLQFAGHVSGALEFAQGRLLALDAVFDQAGFSLRGADGGTGVAFGPLSGHVPWR
;
A
#
# COMPACT_ATOMS: atom_id res chain seq x y z
N MET A 1 -17.29 4.60 -92.83
CA MET A 1 -16.83 3.23 -92.50
C MET A 1 -15.98 3.34 -91.26
N VAL A 2 -16.48 2.83 -90.13
CA VAL A 2 -16.03 3.17 -88.77
C VAL A 2 -14.70 2.50 -88.45
N LEU A 3 -13.76 3.32 -87.97
CA LEU A 3 -12.53 2.95 -87.26
C LEU A 3 -12.70 3.39 -85.79
N PHE A 4 -12.06 2.69 -84.86
CA PHE A 4 -11.65 3.01 -83.46
C PHE A 4 -11.90 1.76 -82.59
N ALA A 5 -10.91 0.99 -82.11
CA ALA A 5 -9.67 1.24 -81.36
C ALA A 5 -9.82 0.50 -80.00
N LEU A 6 -8.98 -0.51 -79.79
CA LEU A 6 -8.85 -1.23 -78.50
C LEU A 6 -8.12 -0.36 -77.47
N PRO A 7 -8.56 -0.33 -76.19
CA PRO A 7 -7.67 0.06 -75.11
C PRO A 7 -6.99 -1.17 -74.50
N LEU A 8 -5.66 -1.15 -74.58
CA LEU A 8 -4.72 -1.96 -73.82
C LEU A 8 -4.74 -1.58 -72.33
N GLY A 9 -4.63 -2.61 -71.47
CA GLY A 9 -3.87 -2.58 -70.21
C GLY A 9 -4.39 -1.66 -69.10
N GLN A 10 -5.24 -2.20 -68.23
CA GLN A 10 -5.41 -1.64 -66.89
C GLN A 10 -4.28 -2.14 -65.97
N PRO A 11 -3.53 -1.27 -65.29
CA PRO A 11 -2.60 -1.69 -64.26
C PRO A 11 -3.39 -2.22 -63.04
N LEU A 12 -3.00 -3.38 -62.55
CA LEU A 12 -3.41 -3.90 -61.24
C LEU A 12 -3.01 -2.86 -60.19
N ALA A 13 -4.00 -2.22 -59.57
CA ALA A 13 -3.79 -1.38 -58.40
C ALA A 13 -3.19 -2.27 -57.30
N ALA A 14 -1.99 -1.92 -56.83
CA ALA A 14 -1.47 -2.47 -55.59
C ALA A 14 -2.39 -1.99 -54.46
N SER A 15 -3.24 -2.88 -53.95
CA SER A 15 -4.02 -2.65 -52.73
C SER A 15 -3.03 -2.42 -51.60
N GLY A 16 -2.83 -1.16 -51.22
CA GLY A 16 -2.08 -0.81 -50.02
C GLY A 16 -2.71 -1.52 -48.83
N LEU A 17 -1.90 -2.26 -48.06
CA LEU A 17 -2.30 -2.86 -46.80
C LEU A 17 -2.89 -1.75 -45.92
N GLY A 18 -4.22 -1.77 -45.75
CA GLY A 18 -4.94 -0.82 -44.93
C GLY A 18 -4.52 -0.92 -43.47
N ALA A 19 -4.56 0.20 -42.75
CA ALA A 19 -4.35 0.21 -41.31
C ALA A 19 -5.36 -0.72 -40.63
N LEU A 20 -4.89 -1.64 -39.79
CA LEU A 20 -5.77 -2.48 -38.98
C LEU A 20 -6.25 -1.68 -37.77
N SER A 21 -7.56 -1.74 -37.47
CA SER A 21 -8.13 -1.12 -36.29
C SER A 21 -9.02 -2.10 -35.56
N LEU A 22 -8.85 -2.19 -34.24
CA LEU A 22 -9.69 -2.96 -33.33
C LEU A 22 -10.39 -1.98 -32.37
N ALA A 23 -11.68 -2.16 -32.17
CA ALA A 23 -12.46 -1.42 -31.20
C ALA A 23 -13.16 -2.40 -30.26
N ILE A 24 -13.00 -2.18 -28.96
CA ILE A 24 -13.60 -2.97 -27.90
C ILE A 24 -14.31 -2.00 -26.96
N ASP A 25 -15.62 -2.11 -26.87
CA ASP A 25 -16.43 -1.21 -26.04
C ASP A 25 -16.06 -1.33 -24.56
N ARG A 26 -15.79 -2.56 -24.11
CA ARG A 26 -15.53 -2.86 -22.71
C ARG A 26 -14.68 -4.10 -22.50
N VAL A 27 -13.76 -4.01 -21.55
CA VAL A 27 -13.05 -5.14 -20.95
C VAL A 27 -13.34 -5.13 -19.45
N GLU A 28 -13.77 -6.26 -18.91
CA GLU A 28 -14.01 -6.45 -17.47
C GLU A 28 -13.05 -7.52 -16.94
N HIS A 29 -12.38 -7.21 -15.84
CA HIS A 29 -11.49 -8.11 -15.12
C HIS A 29 -11.63 -7.83 -13.61
N PRO A 30 -11.48 -8.82 -12.71
CA PRO A 30 -11.71 -8.55 -11.29
C PRO A 30 -10.79 -7.48 -10.69
N ALA A 31 -9.59 -7.28 -11.27
CA ALA A 31 -8.67 -6.22 -10.85
C ALA A 31 -8.85 -4.87 -11.58
N PHE A 32 -9.47 -4.84 -12.76
CA PHE A 32 -9.58 -3.61 -13.57
C PHE A 32 -10.71 -3.66 -14.60
N ALA A 33 -11.18 -2.49 -15.04
CA ALA A 33 -12.11 -2.38 -16.15
C ALA A 33 -11.66 -1.31 -17.15
N VAL A 34 -11.79 -1.59 -18.45
CA VAL A 34 -11.47 -0.66 -19.54
C VAL A 34 -12.72 -0.39 -20.35
N ARG A 35 -12.93 0.86 -20.76
CA ARG A 35 -13.98 1.23 -21.73
C ARG A 35 -13.42 2.04 -22.89
N ASP A 36 -14.09 1.92 -24.02
CA ASP A 36 -13.78 2.61 -25.28
C ASP A 36 -12.32 2.36 -25.70
N LEU A 37 -11.92 1.07 -25.69
CA LEU A 37 -10.59 0.64 -26.07
C LEU A 37 -10.49 0.61 -27.60
N LYS A 38 -9.55 1.37 -28.16
CA LYS A 38 -9.27 1.43 -29.60
C LYS A 38 -7.80 1.14 -29.82
N ILE A 39 -7.49 0.17 -30.67
CA ILE A 39 -6.13 -0.19 -31.05
C ILE A 39 -5.98 0.01 -32.54
N GLN A 40 -4.99 0.76 -32.97
CA GLN A 40 -4.73 1.05 -34.38
C GLN A 40 -3.30 0.63 -34.72
N PHE A 41 -3.13 0.00 -35.87
CA PHE A 41 -1.84 -0.37 -36.45
C PHE A 41 -1.69 0.33 -37.80
N PRO A 42 -1.15 1.56 -37.80
CA PRO A 42 -0.82 2.24 -39.04
C PRO A 42 0.22 1.44 -39.85
N PRO A 43 0.26 1.61 -41.18
CA PRO A 43 1.38 1.14 -42.00
C PRO A 43 2.70 1.68 -41.44
N GLY A 44 3.73 0.83 -41.35
CA GLY A 44 5.03 1.21 -40.80
C GLY A 44 5.35 0.65 -39.40
N GLY A 45 4.51 -0.23 -38.87
CA GLY A 45 4.85 -1.06 -37.69
C GLY A 45 4.77 -0.35 -36.34
N SER A 46 4.10 0.80 -36.28
CA SER A 46 3.72 1.46 -35.03
C SER A 46 2.35 0.97 -34.56
N ALA A 47 2.01 1.22 -33.30
CA ALA A 47 0.65 1.02 -32.81
C ALA A 47 0.22 2.16 -31.89
N SER A 48 -1.08 2.46 -31.89
CA SER A 48 -1.69 3.36 -30.91
C SER A 48 -2.79 2.61 -30.17
N VAL A 49 -2.82 2.76 -28.85
CA VAL A 49 -3.86 2.22 -27.97
C VAL A 49 -4.51 3.38 -27.24
N GLY A 50 -5.74 3.70 -27.60
CA GLY A 50 -6.58 4.66 -26.90
C GLY A 50 -7.51 3.95 -25.93
N MET A 51 -7.64 4.48 -24.71
CA MET A 51 -8.65 4.06 -23.74
C MET A 51 -9.43 5.28 -23.28
N GLY A 52 -10.74 5.31 -23.53
CA GLY A 52 -11.58 6.38 -23.04
C GLY A 52 -11.62 6.41 -21.52
N ARG A 53 -11.64 5.24 -20.89
CA ARG A 53 -11.65 5.09 -19.43
C ARG A 53 -10.94 3.81 -18.96
N LEU A 54 -10.13 3.94 -17.92
CA LEU A 54 -9.56 2.83 -17.16
C LEU A 54 -9.98 2.98 -15.70
N ARG A 55 -10.47 1.90 -15.09
CA ARG A 55 -10.79 1.84 -13.67
C ARG A 55 -9.98 0.73 -13.01
N ILE A 56 -9.32 1.05 -11.90
CA ILE A 56 -8.61 0.10 -11.04
C ILE A 56 -9.03 0.42 -9.61
N GLY A 57 -9.70 -0.54 -8.94
CA GLY A 57 -10.40 -0.27 -7.68
C GLY A 57 -11.42 0.87 -7.84
N GLU A 58 -11.32 1.86 -6.95
CA GLU A 58 -12.13 3.08 -6.93
C GLU A 58 -11.58 4.21 -7.82
N HIS A 59 -10.36 4.05 -8.35
CA HIS A 59 -9.71 5.08 -9.14
C HIS A 59 -10.02 4.94 -10.62
N GLN A 60 -10.16 6.08 -11.29
CA GLN A 60 -10.55 6.15 -12.68
C GLN A 60 -9.70 7.17 -13.44
N TRP A 61 -9.08 6.72 -14.52
CA TRP A 61 -8.40 7.58 -15.49
C TRP A 61 -9.25 7.72 -16.73
N ARG A 62 -9.12 8.87 -17.41
CA ARG A 62 -9.83 9.19 -18.64
C ARG A 62 -8.85 9.63 -19.71
N ASN A 63 -9.20 9.38 -20.97
CA ASN A 63 -8.44 9.84 -22.13
C ASN A 63 -6.97 9.40 -22.08
N LEU A 64 -6.75 8.11 -21.90
CA LEU A 64 -5.41 7.50 -21.93
C LEU A 64 -5.05 7.18 -23.39
N GLN A 65 -3.82 7.49 -23.77
CA GLN A 65 -3.30 7.14 -25.08
C GLN A 65 -1.88 6.60 -24.94
N LEU A 66 -1.67 5.36 -25.37
CA LEU A 66 -0.36 4.73 -25.45
C LEU A 66 0.08 4.69 -26.91
N VAL A 67 1.24 5.27 -27.20
CA VAL A 67 1.83 5.27 -28.54
C VAL A 67 3.07 4.38 -28.53
N CYS A 68 3.00 3.26 -29.24
CA CYS A 68 4.06 2.25 -29.36
C CYS A 68 4.95 2.59 -30.54
N ALA A 69 6.27 2.66 -30.31
CA ALA A 69 7.23 2.87 -31.39
C ALA A 69 7.27 1.66 -32.33
N ARG A 70 7.15 0.46 -31.75
CA ARG A 70 6.93 -0.79 -32.49
C ARG A 70 5.71 -1.48 -31.90
N GLY A 71 4.77 -1.86 -32.76
CA GLY A 71 3.60 -2.60 -32.35
C GLY A 71 3.10 -3.50 -33.46
N SER A 72 2.62 -4.68 -33.08
CA SER A 72 2.11 -5.67 -34.02
C SER A 72 0.91 -6.42 -33.43
N LEU A 73 0.10 -6.96 -34.34
CA LEU A 73 -0.89 -7.98 -34.03
C LEU A 73 -0.61 -9.15 -34.97
N ASP A 74 0.11 -10.15 -34.47
CA ASP A 74 0.50 -11.32 -35.23
C ASP A 74 -0.29 -12.52 -34.71
N ALA A 75 -1.15 -13.09 -35.57
CA ALA A 75 -2.13 -14.11 -35.19
C ALA A 75 -3.03 -13.64 -34.03
N ALA A 76 -2.74 -14.07 -32.81
CA ALA A 76 -3.47 -13.69 -31.59
C ALA A 76 -2.59 -12.92 -30.59
N VAL A 77 -1.37 -12.54 -30.96
CA VAL A 77 -0.43 -11.88 -30.04
C VAL A 77 -0.35 -10.40 -30.36
N LEU A 78 -0.81 -9.59 -29.41
CA LEU A 78 -0.68 -8.14 -29.42
C LEU A 78 0.64 -7.74 -28.75
N ARG A 79 1.46 -6.93 -29.43
CA ARG A 79 2.71 -6.41 -28.88
C ARG A 79 2.78 -4.89 -28.95
N CYS A 80 3.35 -4.30 -27.92
CA CYS A 80 3.74 -2.90 -27.87
C CYS A 80 5.13 -2.81 -27.25
N GLU A 81 6.03 -2.12 -27.95
CA GLU A 81 7.38 -1.86 -27.47
C GLU A 81 7.69 -0.37 -27.53
N GLN A 82 8.42 0.08 -26.51
CA GLN A 82 8.77 1.46 -26.23
C GLN A 82 7.55 2.39 -26.21
N GLY A 83 6.45 1.88 -25.68
CA GLY A 83 5.19 2.61 -25.56
C GLY A 83 5.33 3.83 -24.68
N ARG A 84 4.82 4.98 -25.13
CA ARG A 84 4.76 6.22 -24.34
C ARG A 84 3.33 6.53 -23.98
N LEU A 85 3.05 6.63 -22.69
CA LEU A 85 1.71 6.93 -22.19
C LEU A 85 1.45 8.44 -22.20
N ARG A 86 0.24 8.83 -22.60
CA ARG A 86 -0.33 10.16 -22.40
C ARG A 86 -1.59 10.01 -21.58
N VAL A 87 -1.77 10.89 -20.60
CA VAL A 87 -2.95 10.93 -19.73
C VAL A 87 -3.61 12.28 -19.91
N ALA A 88 -4.86 12.31 -20.34
CA ALA A 88 -5.59 13.55 -20.65
C ALA A 88 -4.79 14.50 -21.57
N GLY A 89 -4.04 13.94 -22.52
CA GLY A 89 -3.21 14.69 -23.47
C GLY A 89 -1.81 15.07 -22.96
N ALA A 90 -1.54 15.02 -21.67
CA ALA A 90 -0.21 15.27 -21.10
C ALA A 90 0.70 14.04 -21.26
N ALA A 91 1.97 14.25 -21.63
CA ALA A 91 2.93 13.16 -21.75
C ALA A 91 3.37 12.65 -20.36
N SER A 92 3.34 11.33 -20.18
CA SER A 92 3.84 10.67 -18.99
C SER A 92 5.33 10.31 -19.15
N PRO A 93 6.12 10.34 -18.07
CA PRO A 93 7.51 9.85 -18.10
C PRO A 93 7.60 8.32 -18.25
N LEU A 94 6.48 7.60 -18.16
CA LEU A 94 6.43 6.14 -18.19
C LEU A 94 6.67 5.60 -19.60
N ARG A 95 7.54 4.58 -19.69
CA ARG A 95 7.65 3.68 -20.84
C ARG A 95 6.96 2.38 -20.53
N ILE A 96 6.21 1.87 -21.49
CA ILE A 96 5.41 0.67 -21.35
C ILE A 96 5.71 -0.28 -22.48
N ASP A 97 6.12 -1.49 -22.12
CA ASP A 97 6.23 -2.63 -23.02
C ASP A 97 5.18 -3.65 -22.60
N PHE A 98 4.45 -4.22 -23.55
CA PHE A 98 3.56 -5.32 -23.23
C PHE A 98 3.43 -6.32 -24.37
N ARG A 99 3.13 -7.56 -23.97
CA ARG A 99 2.77 -8.67 -24.84
C ARG A 99 1.50 -9.29 -24.27
N LEU A 100 0.45 -9.39 -25.09
CA LEU A 100 -0.81 -10.03 -24.70
C LEU A 100 -1.13 -11.12 -25.72
N ASP A 101 -1.28 -12.35 -25.25
CA ASP A 101 -1.76 -13.47 -26.04
C ASP A 101 -3.27 -13.59 -25.84
N LEU A 102 -4.02 -13.32 -26.91
CA LEU A 102 -5.47 -13.31 -26.90
C LEU A 102 -6.07 -14.72 -26.94
N SER A 103 -5.30 -15.75 -27.32
CA SER A 103 -5.77 -17.13 -27.42
C SER A 103 -5.89 -17.77 -26.04
N ASP A 104 -4.88 -17.62 -25.20
CA ASP A 104 -4.88 -18.17 -23.83
C ASP A 104 -5.14 -17.12 -22.74
N ARG A 105 -5.32 -15.85 -23.14
CA ARG A 105 -5.59 -14.70 -22.27
C ARG A 105 -4.47 -14.44 -21.26
N SER A 106 -3.24 -14.77 -21.63
CA SER A 106 -2.04 -14.47 -20.85
C SER A 106 -1.32 -13.23 -21.35
N GLY A 107 -0.47 -12.64 -20.53
CA GLY A 107 0.32 -11.50 -20.98
C GLY A 107 1.40 -11.07 -20.00
N GLU A 108 2.25 -10.19 -20.49
CA GLU A 108 3.30 -9.54 -19.73
C GLU A 108 3.24 -8.04 -19.97
N LEU A 109 3.42 -7.27 -18.92
CA LEU A 109 3.48 -5.82 -18.92
C LEU A 109 4.72 -5.41 -18.15
N THR A 110 5.56 -4.57 -18.76
CA THR A 110 6.68 -3.91 -18.08
C THR A 110 6.47 -2.41 -18.16
N VAL A 111 6.43 -1.76 -17.01
CA VAL A 111 6.40 -0.30 -16.87
C VAL A 111 7.75 0.16 -16.33
N LEU A 112 8.36 1.12 -17.01
CA LEU A 112 9.63 1.73 -16.65
C LEU A 112 9.42 3.22 -16.46
N ALA A 113 9.78 3.74 -15.29
CA ALA A 113 9.82 5.16 -15.02
C ALA A 113 11.23 5.73 -15.25
N ARG A 114 11.33 7.06 -15.37
CA ARG A 114 12.60 7.75 -15.65
C ARG A 114 13.59 7.68 -14.48
N ASP A 115 13.07 7.60 -13.27
CA ASP A 115 13.82 7.43 -12.02
C ASP A 115 14.39 6.02 -11.83
N GLY A 116 14.10 5.11 -12.77
CA GLY A 116 14.54 3.73 -12.75
C GLY A 116 13.59 2.79 -12.00
N ALA A 117 12.41 3.23 -11.57
CA ALA A 117 11.38 2.33 -11.09
C ALA A 117 10.95 1.37 -12.20
N ARG A 118 10.75 0.11 -11.84
CA ARG A 118 10.34 -0.96 -12.76
C ARG A 118 9.20 -1.75 -12.13
N VAL A 119 8.11 -1.88 -12.87
CA VAL A 119 6.99 -2.75 -12.51
C VAL A 119 6.85 -3.78 -13.61
N GLN A 120 6.95 -5.06 -13.25
CA GLN A 120 6.67 -6.17 -14.15
C GLN A 120 5.41 -6.86 -13.67
N VAL A 121 4.48 -7.09 -14.57
CA VAL A 121 3.22 -7.78 -14.29
C VAL A 121 3.08 -8.91 -15.30
N ARG A 122 2.74 -10.10 -14.82
CA ARG A 122 2.38 -11.25 -15.64
C ARG A 122 0.94 -11.66 -15.33
N LEU A 123 0.13 -11.75 -16.38
CA LEU A 123 -1.20 -12.32 -16.35
C LEU A 123 -1.10 -13.77 -16.83
N LEU A 124 -1.52 -14.71 -15.99
CA LEU A 124 -1.53 -16.13 -16.29
C LEU A 124 -2.87 -16.53 -16.95
N PRO A 125 -2.92 -17.63 -17.73
CA PRO A 125 -4.15 -18.06 -18.42
C PRO A 125 -5.37 -18.28 -17.52
N ASN A 126 -5.14 -18.61 -16.25
CA ASN A 126 -6.18 -18.80 -15.23
C ASN A 126 -6.67 -17.48 -14.59
N GLY A 127 -6.21 -16.32 -15.08
CA GLY A 127 -6.54 -15.01 -14.54
C GLY A 127 -5.72 -14.59 -13.32
N ALA A 128 -4.77 -15.43 -12.87
CA ALA A 128 -3.86 -15.04 -11.81
C ALA A 128 -2.88 -13.96 -12.29
N VAL A 129 -2.49 -13.08 -11.37
CA VAL A 129 -1.56 -11.97 -11.62
C VAL A 129 -0.35 -12.12 -10.72
N GLU A 130 0.83 -12.05 -11.31
CA GLU A 130 2.10 -11.93 -10.60
C GLU A 130 2.70 -10.57 -10.91
N ALA A 131 3.21 -9.86 -9.90
CA ALA A 131 3.93 -8.62 -10.11
C ALA A 131 5.24 -8.58 -9.31
N ASP A 132 6.29 -8.04 -9.93
CA ASP A 132 7.56 -7.67 -9.28
C ASP A 132 7.74 -6.17 -9.45
N VAL A 133 7.96 -5.49 -8.33
CA VAL A 133 8.07 -4.04 -8.23
C VAL A 133 9.47 -3.73 -7.71
N ARG A 134 10.19 -2.86 -8.41
CA ARG A 134 11.53 -2.43 -8.05
C ARG A 134 11.62 -0.92 -7.99
N ARG A 135 12.20 -0.42 -6.90
CA ARG A 135 12.48 1.01 -6.67
C ARG A 135 11.28 1.92 -6.95
N PHE A 136 10.07 1.46 -6.63
CA PHE A 136 8.87 2.24 -6.84
C PHE A 136 8.86 3.44 -5.90
N ASP A 137 8.80 4.64 -6.47
CA ASP A 137 8.80 5.89 -5.70
C ASP A 137 7.43 6.12 -5.05
N LEU A 138 7.40 6.12 -3.72
CA LEU A 138 6.18 6.31 -2.93
C LEU A 138 5.59 7.72 -3.10
N ALA A 139 6.39 8.72 -3.50
CA ALA A 139 5.88 10.06 -3.76
C ALA A 139 4.85 10.07 -4.91
N THR A 140 4.94 9.08 -5.80
CA THR A 140 3.97 8.90 -6.90
C THR A 140 2.60 8.45 -6.41
N LEU A 141 2.50 7.83 -5.21
CA LEU A 141 1.23 7.31 -4.67
C LEU A 141 0.19 8.40 -4.48
N LYS A 142 0.57 9.66 -4.23
CA LYS A 142 -0.38 10.77 -4.05
C LYS A 142 -1.25 10.99 -5.30
N THR A 143 -0.73 10.68 -6.48
CA THR A 143 -1.50 10.75 -7.74
C THR A 143 -2.60 9.70 -7.80
N TRP A 144 -2.43 8.58 -7.08
CA TRP A 144 -3.36 7.46 -7.08
C TRP A 144 -4.24 7.45 -5.83
N LEU A 145 -3.76 7.94 -4.68
CA LEU A 145 -4.43 7.92 -3.39
C LEU A 145 -4.61 9.34 -2.86
N PRO A 146 -5.74 10.02 -3.17
CA PRO A 146 -6.01 11.38 -2.71
C PRO A 146 -5.98 11.54 -1.18
N ALA A 147 -6.25 10.47 -0.43
CA ALA A 147 -6.12 10.46 1.03
C ALA A 147 -4.69 10.78 1.53
N LEU A 148 -3.67 10.63 0.66
CA LEU A 148 -2.28 10.97 0.96
C LEU A 148 -1.90 12.41 0.60
N GLU A 149 -2.83 13.24 0.08
CA GLU A 149 -2.55 14.64 -0.27
C GLU A 149 -2.09 15.46 0.93
N ALA A 150 -2.67 15.19 2.11
CA ALA A 150 -2.30 15.85 3.36
C ALA A 150 -0.93 15.40 3.93
N TRP A 151 -0.27 14.44 3.28
CA TRP A 151 0.95 13.80 3.77
C TRP A 151 2.13 14.01 2.81
N SER A 152 3.30 14.35 3.31
CA SER A 152 4.56 14.36 2.56
C SER A 152 5.22 12.98 2.50
N VAL A 153 4.61 12.05 1.75
CA VAL A 153 5.16 10.70 1.58
C VAL A 153 6.37 10.68 0.65
N LEU A 154 7.43 9.99 1.06
CA LEU A 154 8.65 9.73 0.30
C LEU A 154 9.18 8.31 0.57
N GLY A 155 10.07 7.83 -0.28
CA GLY A 155 10.75 6.55 -0.11
C GLY A 155 10.64 5.65 -1.34
N ARG A 156 11.24 4.47 -1.23
CA ARG A 156 11.20 3.46 -2.29
C ARG A 156 10.62 2.14 -1.80
N PHE A 157 9.86 1.49 -2.65
CA PHE A 157 9.33 0.16 -2.41
C PHE A 157 9.89 -0.85 -3.43
N ASP A 158 10.33 -1.98 -2.90
CA ASP A 158 10.69 -3.17 -3.66
C ASP A 158 9.82 -4.33 -3.15
N GLY A 159 9.18 -5.08 -4.03
CA GLY A 159 8.28 -6.13 -3.59
C GLY A 159 7.74 -7.02 -4.68
N LYS A 160 6.99 -8.03 -4.25
CA LYS A 160 6.32 -9.01 -5.09
C LYS A 160 4.88 -9.17 -4.66
N LEU A 161 3.98 -9.27 -5.62
CA LEU A 161 2.56 -9.55 -5.45
C LEU A 161 2.20 -10.79 -6.25
N SER A 162 1.46 -11.71 -5.63
CA SER A 162 0.77 -12.80 -6.32
C SER A 162 -0.70 -12.72 -5.95
N TRP A 163 -1.57 -12.72 -6.95
CA TRP A 163 -3.01 -12.67 -6.75
C TRP A 163 -3.67 -13.73 -7.61
N GLN A 164 -4.47 -14.57 -6.96
CA GLN A 164 -5.34 -15.54 -7.59
C GLN A 164 -6.78 -15.10 -7.30
N PRO A 165 -7.57 -14.76 -8.33
CA PRO A 165 -8.95 -14.30 -8.16
C PRO A 165 -9.74 -15.25 -7.25
N GLU A 166 -10.41 -14.69 -6.24
CA GLU A 166 -11.26 -15.43 -5.29
C GLU A 166 -10.56 -16.65 -4.65
N ARG A 167 -9.24 -16.60 -4.49
CA ARG A 167 -8.47 -17.70 -3.90
C ARG A 167 -7.39 -17.24 -2.94
N SER A 168 -6.44 -16.44 -3.41
CA SER A 168 -5.34 -16.01 -2.56
C SER A 168 -4.70 -14.68 -3.00
N VAL A 169 -4.13 -13.97 -2.04
CA VAL A 169 -3.24 -12.81 -2.24
C VAL A 169 -1.99 -13.05 -1.41
N THR A 170 -0.82 -12.80 -1.98
CA THR A 170 0.44 -12.74 -1.25
C THR A 170 1.19 -11.49 -1.68
N LEU A 171 1.60 -10.66 -0.72
CA LEU A 171 2.44 -9.50 -0.89
C LEU A 171 3.65 -9.65 0.01
N SER A 172 4.84 -9.43 -0.53
CA SER A 172 6.07 -9.28 0.26
C SER A 172 6.87 -8.11 -0.28
N GLY A 173 7.50 -7.35 0.59
CA GLY A 173 8.32 -6.23 0.14
C GLY A 173 9.07 -5.52 1.25
N ARG A 174 9.88 -4.55 0.83
CA ARG A 174 10.67 -3.69 1.68
C ARG A 174 10.47 -2.24 1.26
N LEU A 175 10.16 -1.41 2.25
CA LEU A 175 10.25 0.04 2.17
C LEU A 175 11.67 0.44 2.56
N ASN A 176 12.31 1.28 1.75
CA ASN A 176 13.67 1.77 1.95
C ASN A 176 13.68 3.29 1.97
N GLY A 177 14.25 3.86 3.04
CA GLY A 177 14.34 5.31 3.23
C GLY A 177 12.97 5.98 3.18
N ALA A 178 11.92 5.29 3.65
CA ALA A 178 10.57 5.82 3.63
C ALA A 178 10.40 6.92 4.67
N GLY A 179 9.48 7.82 4.40
CA GLY A 179 9.17 8.91 5.29
C GLY A 179 7.80 9.49 5.00
N PHE A 180 7.26 10.16 6.00
CA PHE A 180 6.01 10.91 5.88
C PHE A 180 6.08 12.15 6.76
N GLY A 181 5.22 13.11 6.50
CA GLY A 181 5.01 14.28 7.34
C GLY A 181 3.59 14.80 7.19
N SER A 182 2.93 15.14 8.30
CA SER A 182 1.68 15.89 8.29
C SER A 182 1.95 17.38 8.14
N SER A 183 0.98 18.11 7.59
CA SER A 183 1.10 19.57 7.38
C SER A 183 1.23 20.38 8.68
N ASP A 184 0.72 19.86 9.80
CA ASP A 184 0.83 20.46 11.13
C ASP A 184 2.16 20.15 11.84
N GLY A 185 3.01 19.30 11.25
CA GLY A 185 4.29 18.89 11.84
C GLY A 185 4.18 17.98 13.07
N LEU A 186 2.97 17.57 13.46
CA LEU A 186 2.74 16.72 14.63
C LEU A 186 3.02 15.24 14.36
N ARG A 187 3.13 14.85 13.09
CA ARG A 187 3.42 13.49 12.67
C ARG A 187 4.46 13.52 11.57
N ALA A 188 5.60 12.90 11.81
CA ALA A 188 6.63 12.75 10.81
C ALA A 188 7.38 11.44 11.01
N ALA A 189 7.95 10.91 9.94
CA ALA A 189 8.90 9.82 10.04
C ALA A 189 9.94 9.95 8.94
N GLU A 190 11.16 9.52 9.24
CA GLU A 190 12.29 9.67 8.34
C GLU A 190 13.15 8.40 8.34
N GLN A 191 13.74 8.12 7.19
CA GLN A 191 14.69 7.03 6.97
C GLN A 191 14.15 5.65 7.36
N LEU A 192 12.84 5.45 7.24
CA LEU A 192 12.19 4.19 7.59
C LEU A 192 12.65 3.06 6.67
N VAL A 193 13.17 1.99 7.25
CA VAL A 193 13.36 0.71 6.57
C VAL A 193 12.42 -0.31 7.20
N VAL A 194 11.46 -0.80 6.41
CA VAL A 194 10.38 -1.67 6.90
C VAL A 194 10.14 -2.82 5.95
N ASP A 195 10.26 -4.05 6.46
CA ASP A 195 9.78 -5.24 5.74
C ASP A 195 8.29 -5.43 5.98
N VAL A 196 7.55 -5.75 4.92
CA VAL A 196 6.11 -6.00 4.98
C VAL A 196 5.78 -7.33 4.32
N GLY A 197 4.89 -8.09 4.94
CA GLY A 197 4.35 -9.34 4.41
C GLY A 197 2.85 -9.37 4.63
N VAL A 198 2.08 -9.74 3.61
CA VAL A 198 0.62 -9.95 3.71
C VAL A 198 0.28 -11.22 2.96
N GLU A 199 -0.51 -12.07 3.59
CA GLU A 199 -1.13 -13.22 2.96
C GLU A 199 -2.64 -13.17 3.22
N ALA A 200 -3.44 -13.49 2.22
CA ALA A 200 -4.87 -13.59 2.36
C ALA A 200 -5.42 -14.77 1.57
N LEU A 201 -6.37 -15.49 2.13
CA LEU A 201 -7.05 -16.62 1.52
C LEU A 201 -8.55 -16.34 1.45
N TRP A 202 -9.14 -16.52 0.28
CA TRP A 202 -10.58 -16.37 0.12
C TRP A 202 -11.29 -17.62 0.65
N ARG A 203 -12.15 -17.45 1.65
CA ARG A 203 -12.95 -18.51 2.25
C ARG A 203 -14.32 -17.98 2.66
N ALA A 204 -15.38 -18.71 2.31
CA ALA A 204 -16.76 -18.39 2.72
C ALA A 204 -17.17 -16.91 2.49
N GLY A 205 -16.83 -16.37 1.31
CA GLY A 205 -17.21 -15.01 0.90
C GLY A 205 -16.45 -13.88 1.62
N GLY A 206 -15.27 -14.16 2.17
CA GLY A 206 -14.38 -13.16 2.76
C GLY A 206 -12.92 -13.59 2.67
N TRP A 207 -12.02 -12.70 3.06
CA TRP A 207 -10.59 -12.93 3.10
C TRP A 207 -10.14 -13.21 4.53
N ASP A 208 -9.65 -14.41 4.81
CA ASP A 208 -8.87 -14.67 6.02
C ASP A 208 -7.44 -14.19 5.74
N TRP A 209 -6.92 -13.27 6.54
CA TRP A 209 -5.66 -12.59 6.27
C TRP A 209 -4.68 -12.70 7.44
N SER A 210 -3.39 -12.66 7.10
CA SER A 210 -2.27 -12.47 8.02
C SER A 210 -1.34 -11.39 7.46
N ALA A 211 -0.76 -10.61 8.35
CA ALA A 211 0.15 -9.53 8.02
C ALA A 211 1.32 -9.52 9.00
N SER A 212 2.49 -9.14 8.51
CA SER A 212 3.68 -8.92 9.32
C SER A 212 4.39 -7.64 8.87
N SER A 213 5.00 -6.97 9.84
CA SER A 213 5.82 -5.78 9.60
C SER A 213 7.02 -5.80 10.55
N MET A 214 8.21 -5.55 10.02
CA MET A 214 9.44 -5.43 10.81
C MET A 214 10.11 -4.11 10.50
N TRP A 215 10.24 -3.25 11.52
CA TRP A 215 10.86 -1.94 11.38
C TRP A 215 12.34 -2.01 11.80
N HIS A 216 13.24 -1.84 10.83
CA HIS A 216 14.68 -2.04 10.98
C HIS A 216 15.47 -0.75 11.23
N GLU A 217 15.11 0.36 10.56
CA GLU A 217 15.85 1.62 10.64
C GLU A 217 14.93 2.84 10.60
N GLY A 218 15.42 3.98 11.08
CA GLY A 218 14.71 5.25 11.08
C GLY A 218 13.93 5.51 12.38
N ALA A 219 13.19 6.61 12.38
CA ALA A 219 12.39 7.04 13.52
C ALA A 219 11.10 7.72 13.06
N ALA A 220 10.09 7.70 13.92
CA ALA A 220 8.84 8.41 13.76
C ALA A 220 8.58 9.32 14.96
N TYR A 221 8.29 10.58 14.68
CA TYR A 221 7.70 11.50 15.64
C TYR A 221 6.19 11.50 15.47
N LEU A 222 5.46 11.01 16.47
CA LEU A 222 4.01 11.01 16.53
C LEU A 222 3.63 11.74 17.81
N HIS A 223 3.44 13.06 17.73
CA HIS A 223 3.30 13.92 18.90
C HIS A 223 2.37 13.31 19.98
N PRO A 224 2.84 13.19 21.25
CA PRO A 224 4.14 13.66 21.78
C PRO A 224 5.28 12.63 21.72
N PHE A 225 5.10 11.49 21.06
CA PHE A 225 6.02 10.35 21.09
C PHE A 225 7.12 10.44 20.02
N TYR A 226 8.33 10.01 20.39
CA TYR A 226 9.41 9.72 19.46
C TYR A 226 9.72 8.22 19.53
N ILE A 227 9.60 7.54 18.38
CA ILE A 227 9.65 6.09 18.28
C ILE A 227 10.76 5.74 17.31
N GLU A 228 11.72 4.94 17.76
CA GLU A 228 12.81 4.43 16.94
C GLU A 228 12.48 3.03 16.41
N ALA A 229 13.26 2.59 15.42
CA ALA A 229 13.18 1.24 14.89
C ALA A 229 13.33 0.15 15.96
N GLY A 230 12.78 -1.03 15.67
CA GLY A 230 12.69 -2.14 16.63
C GLY A 230 11.30 -2.79 16.72
N PRO A 231 10.19 -2.03 16.67
CA PRO A 231 8.86 -2.62 16.73
C PRO A 231 8.62 -3.64 15.62
N GLN A 232 7.96 -4.75 15.98
CA GLN A 232 7.55 -5.77 15.03
C GLN A 232 6.09 -6.11 15.27
N LEU A 233 5.31 -6.10 14.19
CA LEU A 233 3.89 -6.38 14.21
C LEU A 233 3.62 -7.69 13.49
N VAL A 234 2.82 -8.55 14.09
CA VAL A 234 2.15 -9.66 13.41
C VAL A 234 0.67 -9.53 13.71
N ALA A 235 -0.17 -9.60 12.68
CA ALA A 235 -1.61 -9.49 12.83
C ALA A 235 -2.33 -10.50 11.93
N SER A 236 -3.52 -10.90 12.34
CA SER A 236 -4.39 -11.76 11.54
C SER A 236 -5.85 -11.45 11.80
N GLY A 237 -6.70 -11.84 10.85
CA GLY A 237 -8.11 -11.62 10.97
C GLY A 237 -8.88 -11.95 9.71
N ARG A 238 -10.02 -11.28 9.54
CA ARG A 238 -10.94 -11.52 8.43
C ARG A 238 -11.48 -10.21 7.87
N LEU A 239 -11.58 -10.14 6.54
CA LEU A 239 -12.23 -9.04 5.83
C LEU A 239 -13.44 -9.60 5.06
N LYS A 240 -14.64 -9.12 5.37
CA LYS A 240 -15.89 -9.53 4.70
C LYS A 240 -16.78 -8.33 4.43
N GLY A 241 -17.03 -8.03 3.16
CA GLY A 241 -17.72 -6.78 2.79
C GLY A 241 -16.92 -5.59 3.30
N ASN A 242 -17.57 -4.75 4.13
CA ASN A 242 -16.93 -3.60 4.78
C ASN A 242 -16.49 -3.89 6.23
N GLY A 243 -16.66 -5.13 6.72
CA GLY A 243 -16.23 -5.51 8.06
C GLY A 243 -14.80 -6.04 8.05
N LEU A 244 -13.90 -5.33 8.73
CA LEU A 244 -12.55 -5.80 9.03
C LEU A 244 -12.48 -6.24 10.50
N ASP A 245 -12.37 -7.53 10.71
CA ASP A 245 -12.05 -8.12 12.01
C ASP A 245 -10.54 -8.33 12.10
N ILE A 246 -9.92 -7.73 13.10
CA ILE A 246 -8.57 -8.04 13.56
C ILE A 246 -8.75 -8.97 14.75
N VAL A 247 -8.54 -10.27 14.51
CA VAL A 247 -8.72 -11.31 15.53
C VAL A 247 -7.60 -11.24 16.55
N GLU A 248 -6.36 -11.08 16.06
CA GLU A 248 -5.18 -10.95 16.90
C GLU A 248 -4.15 -10.07 16.20
N ALA A 249 -3.60 -9.13 16.95
CA ALA A 249 -2.42 -8.36 16.60
C ALA A 249 -1.44 -8.42 17.78
N SER A 250 -0.21 -8.85 17.53
CA SER A 250 0.87 -8.88 18.52
C SER A 250 1.97 -7.92 18.09
N ILE A 251 2.41 -7.09 19.01
CA ILE A 251 3.50 -6.14 18.80
C ILE A 251 4.64 -6.50 19.75
N ARG A 252 5.82 -6.76 19.20
CA ARG A 252 7.05 -6.87 19.99
C ARG A 252 7.61 -5.48 20.20
N LEU A 253 7.73 -5.08 21.47
CA LEU A 253 8.31 -3.81 21.90
C LEU A 253 9.36 -4.08 22.98
N GLU A 254 10.44 -3.30 22.95
CA GLU A 254 11.46 -3.35 24.00
C GLU A 254 10.83 -2.99 25.36
N GLY A 255 11.16 -3.77 26.39
CA GLY A 255 10.64 -3.57 27.75
C GLY A 255 9.19 -4.01 27.95
N VAL A 256 8.60 -4.76 27.01
CA VAL A 256 7.23 -5.31 27.11
C VAL A 256 7.25 -6.80 26.83
N GLU A 257 6.76 -7.62 27.76
CA GLU A 257 6.68 -9.07 27.56
C GLU A 257 5.66 -9.43 26.49
N GLN A 258 4.47 -8.82 26.54
CA GLN A 258 3.43 -9.01 25.54
C GLN A 258 2.61 -7.73 25.35
N LEU A 259 2.43 -7.33 24.09
CA LEU A 259 1.40 -6.36 23.68
C LEU A 259 0.52 -7.02 22.62
N ALA A 260 -0.76 -7.16 22.94
CA ALA A 260 -1.75 -7.77 22.07
C ALA A 260 -2.94 -6.83 21.85
N ALA A 261 -3.57 -6.89 20.70
CA ALA A 261 -4.75 -6.13 20.38
C ALA A 261 -5.72 -6.92 19.48
N SER A 262 -6.99 -6.57 19.55
CA SER A 262 -8.04 -7.04 18.63
C SER A 262 -9.00 -5.88 18.33
N ALA A 263 -9.67 -5.92 17.18
CA ALA A 263 -10.63 -4.89 16.81
C ALA A 263 -11.63 -5.35 15.75
N THR A 264 -12.79 -4.71 15.71
CA THR A 264 -13.73 -4.77 14.58
C THR A 264 -13.90 -3.37 14.02
N VAL A 265 -13.70 -3.21 12.72
CA VAL A 265 -13.69 -1.93 12.02
C VAL A 265 -14.66 -1.98 10.85
N ASP A 266 -15.55 -0.99 10.74
CA ASP A 266 -16.28 -0.70 9.51
C ASP A 266 -15.39 0.11 8.58
N THR A 267 -14.89 -0.53 7.53
CA THR A 267 -13.97 0.08 6.56
C THR A 267 -14.66 1.07 5.62
N ALA A 268 -16.00 1.11 5.55
CA ALA A 268 -16.70 2.09 4.72
C ALA A 268 -16.60 3.50 5.31
N ASN A 269 -16.67 3.59 6.64
CA ASN A 269 -16.67 4.85 7.38
C ASN A 269 -15.40 5.04 8.23
N GLY A 270 -14.53 4.03 8.28
CA GLY A 270 -13.32 4.02 9.11
C GLY A 270 -13.62 3.97 10.62
N LEU A 271 -14.79 3.47 11.02
CA LEU A 271 -15.23 3.45 12.40
C LEU A 271 -14.74 2.20 13.11
N VAL A 272 -13.99 2.37 14.21
CA VAL A 272 -13.67 1.27 15.13
C VAL A 272 -14.88 0.99 16.02
N GLU A 273 -15.58 -0.10 15.76
CA GLU A 273 -16.77 -0.49 16.50
C GLU A 273 -16.42 -1.01 17.89
N ARG A 274 -15.40 -1.86 17.96
CA ARG A 274 -14.84 -2.43 19.18
C ARG A 274 -13.35 -2.60 19.04
N ALA A 275 -12.62 -2.39 20.13
CA ALA A 275 -11.20 -2.70 20.22
C ALA A 275 -10.82 -3.12 21.64
N ALA A 276 -9.88 -4.04 21.75
CA ALA A 276 -9.26 -4.39 23.01
C ALA A 276 -7.73 -4.35 22.85
N VAL A 277 -7.05 -3.86 23.88
CA VAL A 277 -5.58 -3.83 23.95
C VAL A 277 -5.18 -4.42 25.29
N ALA A 278 -4.24 -5.37 25.29
CA ALA A 278 -3.70 -5.99 26.49
C ALA A 278 -2.17 -5.85 26.50
N LEU A 279 -1.64 -5.45 27.63
CA LEU A 279 -0.22 -5.26 27.92
C LEU A 279 0.15 -6.14 29.10
N ALA A 280 1.19 -6.95 28.98
CA ALA A 280 1.72 -7.74 30.08
C ALA A 280 3.19 -7.38 30.34
N GLY A 281 3.53 -7.23 31.62
CA GLY A 281 4.90 -7.18 32.10
C GLY A 281 5.73 -6.03 31.52
N ALA A 282 5.13 -4.85 31.32
CA ALA A 282 5.89 -3.71 30.82
C ALA A 282 6.81 -3.15 31.91
N ASP A 283 8.13 -3.20 31.69
CA ASP A 283 9.14 -2.60 32.55
C ASP A 283 9.05 -1.08 32.45
N LEU A 284 8.58 -0.44 33.53
CA LEU A 284 8.36 0.99 33.58
C LEU A 284 9.67 1.78 33.43
N ALA A 285 10.82 1.22 33.82
CA ALA A 285 12.11 1.89 33.63
C ALA A 285 12.47 2.02 32.13
N VAL A 286 11.99 1.10 31.30
CA VAL A 286 12.19 1.10 29.84
C VAL A 286 11.07 1.86 29.13
N VAL A 287 9.81 1.51 29.41
CA VAL A 287 8.66 2.08 28.69
C VAL A 287 8.30 3.49 29.17
N GLY A 288 8.53 3.78 30.46
CA GLY A 288 8.14 5.04 31.10
C GLY A 288 8.75 6.27 30.42
N PRO A 289 10.08 6.33 30.23
CA PRO A 289 10.70 7.46 29.55
C PRO A 289 10.20 7.69 28.11
N ARG A 290 9.89 6.62 27.37
CA ARG A 290 9.48 6.69 25.96
C ARG A 290 7.99 6.98 25.77
N TRP A 291 7.14 6.43 26.63
CA TRP A 291 5.68 6.43 26.43
C TRP A 291 4.89 7.17 27.51
N LEU A 292 5.42 7.32 28.73
CA LEU A 292 4.72 8.00 29.83
C LEU A 292 5.24 9.43 30.04
N SER A 293 6.56 9.62 30.10
CA SER A 293 7.17 10.93 30.33
C SER A 293 6.70 12.02 29.37
N PRO A 294 6.58 11.79 28.03
CA PRO A 294 6.17 12.84 27.10
C PRO A 294 4.76 13.36 27.37
N VAL A 295 3.89 12.54 27.98
CA VAL A 295 2.51 12.89 28.32
C VAL A 295 2.43 13.50 29.72
N LEU A 296 3.11 12.90 30.70
CA LEU A 296 3.00 13.28 32.11
C LEU A 296 3.80 14.53 32.46
N ALA A 297 5.00 14.68 31.90
CA ALA A 297 5.92 15.76 32.24
C ALA A 297 6.84 16.14 31.06
N PRO A 298 6.29 16.71 29.97
CA PRO A 298 7.07 16.99 28.74
C PRO A 298 8.26 17.92 28.96
N ALA A 299 8.18 18.86 29.92
CA ALA A 299 9.29 19.78 30.25
C ALA A 299 10.33 19.17 31.22
N ALA A 300 10.14 17.92 31.65
CA ALA A 300 10.97 17.26 32.65
C ALA A 300 11.25 15.80 32.32
N THR A 301 11.13 15.41 31.05
CA THR A 301 11.25 14.02 30.59
C THR A 301 12.55 13.35 31.06
N GLU A 302 13.69 14.06 31.00
CA GLU A 302 14.99 13.53 31.45
C GLU A 302 15.13 13.41 32.98
N ARG A 303 14.30 14.14 33.74
CA ARG A 303 14.32 14.14 35.21
C ARG A 303 13.34 13.15 35.80
N LEU A 304 12.34 12.70 35.02
CA LEU A 304 11.34 11.74 35.44
C LEU A 304 11.86 10.31 35.21
N GLN A 305 11.97 9.55 36.29
CA GLN A 305 12.43 8.18 36.30
C GLN A 305 11.31 7.28 36.80
N PHE A 306 11.23 6.08 36.27
CA PHE A 306 10.24 5.09 36.67
C PHE A 306 10.93 3.79 37.10
N ALA A 307 10.21 2.99 37.88
CA ALA A 307 10.65 1.68 38.32
C ALA A 307 9.45 0.74 38.46
N GLY A 308 9.71 -0.57 38.45
CA GLY A 308 8.69 -1.60 38.58
C GLY A 308 8.06 -1.98 37.24
N HIS A 309 6.95 -2.71 37.31
CA HIS A 309 6.26 -3.24 36.13
C HIS A 309 4.79 -2.85 36.12
N VAL A 310 4.20 -2.81 34.93
CA VAL A 310 2.76 -2.66 34.73
C VAL A 310 2.23 -3.67 33.72
N SER A 311 1.11 -4.28 34.06
CA SER A 311 0.25 -5.02 33.14
C SER A 311 -1.10 -4.32 33.07
N GLY A 312 -1.83 -4.45 31.98
CA GLY A 312 -3.16 -3.88 31.89
C GLY A 312 -3.92 -4.27 30.65
N ALA A 313 -5.21 -3.95 30.65
CA ALA A 313 -6.10 -4.13 29.52
C ALA A 313 -7.01 -2.91 29.36
N LEU A 314 -7.27 -2.54 28.12
CA LEU A 314 -8.19 -1.48 27.74
C LEU A 314 -9.24 -2.06 26.78
N GLU A 315 -10.50 -1.72 27.00
CA GLU A 315 -11.59 -2.05 26.09
C GLU A 315 -12.26 -0.78 25.60
N PHE A 316 -12.57 -0.74 24.30
CA PHE A 316 -13.23 0.36 23.64
C PHE A 316 -14.45 -0.12 22.87
N ALA A 317 -15.49 0.71 22.83
CA ALA A 317 -16.59 0.56 21.89
C ALA A 317 -16.97 1.92 21.29
N GLN A 318 -17.20 1.95 19.99
CA GLN A 318 -17.56 3.15 19.23
C GLN A 318 -16.61 4.32 19.52
N GLY A 319 -15.30 4.03 19.59
CA GLY A 319 -14.26 5.00 19.91
C GLY A 319 -14.20 5.49 21.37
N ARG A 320 -15.01 4.95 22.29
CA ARG A 320 -15.02 5.32 23.71
C ARG A 320 -14.42 4.22 24.57
N LEU A 321 -13.61 4.60 25.55
CA LEU A 321 -13.10 3.66 26.56
C LEU A 321 -14.26 3.16 27.42
N LEU A 322 -14.42 1.84 27.51
CA LEU A 322 -15.42 1.16 28.32
C LEU A 322 -14.82 0.57 29.59
N ALA A 323 -13.59 0.04 29.50
CA ALA A 323 -12.97 -0.61 30.63
C ALA A 323 -11.46 -0.37 30.63
N LEU A 324 -10.91 -0.30 31.84
CA LEU A 324 -9.48 -0.28 32.09
C LEU A 324 -9.20 -1.22 33.25
N ASP A 325 -8.17 -2.03 33.11
CA ASP A 325 -7.60 -2.84 34.17
C ASP A 325 -6.10 -2.60 34.17
N ALA A 326 -5.53 -2.28 35.33
CA ALA A 326 -4.09 -2.10 35.46
C ALA A 326 -3.59 -2.78 36.74
N VAL A 327 -2.56 -3.59 36.61
CA VAL A 327 -1.84 -4.23 37.71
C VAL A 327 -0.44 -3.66 37.74
N PHE A 328 -0.08 -3.08 38.86
CA PHE A 328 1.24 -2.52 39.12
C PHE A 328 2.01 -3.46 40.04
N ASP A 329 3.28 -3.69 39.74
CA ASP A 329 4.18 -4.43 40.62
C ASP A 329 5.45 -3.64 40.90
N GLN A 330 5.63 -3.29 42.18
CA GLN A 330 6.72 -2.43 42.66
C GLN A 330 6.86 -1.13 41.85
N ALA A 331 5.73 -0.63 41.33
CA ALA A 331 5.71 0.54 40.47
C ALA A 331 6.01 1.80 41.26
N GLY A 332 6.82 2.66 40.69
CA GLY A 332 7.15 3.95 41.29
C GLY A 332 7.66 4.93 40.25
N PHE A 333 7.70 6.20 40.65
CA PHE A 333 8.36 7.23 39.88
C PHE A 333 9.13 8.18 40.78
N SER A 334 10.16 8.82 40.22
CA SER A 334 10.87 9.91 40.88
C SER A 334 11.12 11.04 39.90
N LEU A 335 11.01 12.26 40.39
CA LEU A 335 11.30 13.47 39.64
C LEU A 335 12.45 14.19 40.36
N ARG A 336 13.61 14.27 39.70
CA ARG A 336 14.75 15.01 40.24
C ARG A 336 14.46 16.51 40.27
N GLY A 337 14.87 17.20 41.33
CA GLY A 337 14.76 18.66 41.42
C GLY A 337 15.61 19.36 40.37
N ALA A 338 15.20 20.55 39.94
CA ALA A 338 15.99 21.38 39.03
C ALA A 338 17.20 21.98 39.78
N ASP A 339 18.33 22.16 39.09
CA ASP A 339 19.51 22.90 39.58
C ASP A 339 20.00 22.50 40.99
N GLY A 340 19.97 21.20 41.30
CA GLY A 340 20.40 20.67 42.60
C GLY A 340 19.36 20.77 43.72
N GLY A 341 18.12 21.17 43.41
CA GLY A 341 17.00 21.15 44.35
C GLY A 341 16.56 19.74 44.76
N THR A 342 15.80 19.64 45.85
CA THR A 342 15.24 18.38 46.35
C THR A 342 14.22 17.81 45.36
N GLY A 343 14.40 16.54 44.98
CA GLY A 343 13.44 15.81 44.15
C GLY A 343 12.25 15.26 44.93
N VAL A 344 11.28 14.70 44.22
CA VAL A 344 10.16 13.94 44.79
C VAL A 344 10.21 12.50 44.29
N ALA A 345 9.82 11.55 45.14
CA ALA A 345 9.73 10.14 44.79
C ALA A 345 8.44 9.56 45.36
N PHE A 346 7.85 8.62 44.63
CA PHE A 346 6.64 7.91 44.99
C PHE A 346 6.79 6.43 44.65
N GLY A 347 6.34 5.56 45.56
CA GLY A 347 6.50 4.12 45.45
C GLY A 347 7.73 3.57 46.22
N PRO A 348 8.01 2.27 46.09
CA PRO A 348 7.30 1.31 45.22
C PRO A 348 5.89 0.96 45.75
N LEU A 349 4.96 0.69 44.83
CA LEU A 349 3.60 0.24 45.12
C LEU A 349 3.25 -0.94 44.22
N SER A 350 2.61 -1.95 44.80
CA SER A 350 1.93 -3.00 44.05
C SER A 350 0.43 -2.90 44.29
N GLY A 351 -0.38 -3.10 43.26
CA GLY A 351 -1.82 -2.95 43.37
C GLY A 351 -2.56 -3.15 42.06
N HIS A 352 -3.89 -3.18 42.16
CA HIS A 352 -4.80 -3.39 41.04
C HIS A 352 -5.77 -2.21 40.95
N VAL A 353 -5.93 -1.67 39.75
CA VAL A 353 -6.83 -0.55 39.44
C VAL A 353 -7.83 -1.00 38.37
N PRO A 354 -9.02 -1.49 38.78
CA PRO A 354 -10.11 -1.78 37.86
C PRO A 354 -11.02 -0.56 37.65
N TRP A 355 -11.43 -0.34 36.40
CA TRP A 355 -12.43 0.64 35.99
C TRP A 355 -13.34 0.05 34.89
N ARG A 356 -14.62 0.40 34.94
CA ARG A 356 -15.71 -0.13 34.11
C ARG A 356 -16.74 0.96 33.83
#